data_AF-A0A7C3CC20-F1
#
_entry.id   AF-A0A7C3CC20-F1
#
_cell.length_a   1.000
_cell.length_b   1.000
_cell.length_c   1.000
_cell.angle_alpha   90.00
_cell.angle_beta   90.00
_cell.angle_gamma   90.00
#
_symmetry.space_group_name_H-M   'P 1'
#
loop_
_entity.id
_entity.type
_entity.pdbx_description
1 polymer ?
#
loop_
_entity_poly.entity_id
_entity_poly.type
_entity_poly.pdbx_seq_one_letter_code
_entity_poly.pdbx_strand_id
1 'polypeptide(L)' 'HVNRLLVRLQAAGDRPPEPGTRLAAANKEVGVLTSAVYSPSLGGIAALGYVRAVHAKKGERLRAGDLEFEVVDTKPA' A
#
# COMPACT_ATOMS: atom_id res chain seq x y z
N HIS A 1 -10.19 -3.09 -19.79
CA HIS A 1 -9.64 -1.77 -19.39
C HIS A 1 -9.15 -1.91 -17.94
N VAL A 2 -7.88 -1.62 -17.65
CA VAL A 2 -7.31 -1.80 -16.29
C VAL A 2 -7.40 -0.47 -15.55
N ASN A 3 -8.42 -0.32 -14.70
CA ASN A 3 -8.55 0.83 -13.82
C ASN A 3 -7.69 0.58 -12.56
N ARG A 4 -6.55 1.28 -12.47
CA ARG A 4 -5.72 1.33 -11.25
C ARG A 4 -5.83 2.71 -10.64
N LEU A 5 -5.92 2.75 -9.32
CA LEU A 5 -5.98 3.98 -8.55
C LEU A 5 -4.74 4.08 -7.66
N LEU A 6 -4.21 5.30 -7.53
CA LEU A 6 -3.15 5.61 -6.57
C LEU A 6 -3.78 5.73 -5.19
N VAL A 7 -3.27 4.97 -4.22
CA VAL A 7 -3.80 4.96 -2.84
C VAL A 7 -2.69 5.25 -1.84
N ARG A 8 -3.09 5.78 -0.67
CA ARG A 8 -2.21 5.91 0.50
C ARG A 8 -2.31 4.64 1.33
N LEU A 9 -1.15 4.14 1.73
CA LEU A 9 -0.99 2.90 2.48
C LEU A 9 -0.27 3.19 3.79
N GLN A 10 -0.60 2.45 4.85
CA GLN A 10 0.14 2.48 6.11
C GLN A 10 0.40 1.07 6.61
N ALA A 11 1.56 0.85 7.23
CA ALA A 11 1.92 -0.41 7.87
C ALA A 11 2.63 -0.16 9.19
N ALA A 12 2.55 -1.11 10.11
CA ALA A 12 3.42 -1.13 11.28
C ALA A 12 4.86 -1.51 10.88
N GLY A 13 5.83 -1.07 11.68
CA GLY A 13 7.25 -1.37 11.48
C GLY A 13 8.09 -0.15 11.11
N ASP A 14 9.39 -0.37 10.95
CA ASP A 14 10.42 0.66 10.79
C ASP A 14 11.22 0.54 9.48
N ARG A 15 11.11 -0.60 8.80
CA ARG A 15 11.81 -0.91 7.54
C ARG A 15 10.85 -0.92 6.36
N PRO A 16 10.71 0.20 5.61
CA PRO A 16 9.85 0.26 4.45
C PRO A 16 10.32 -0.70 3.33
N PRO A 17 9.40 -1.34 2.58
CA PRO A 17 9.74 -2.11 1.39
C PRO A 17 10.34 -1.22 0.30
N GLU A 18 11.09 -1.83 -0.62
CA GLU A 18 11.60 -1.13 -1.78
C GLU A 18 10.47 -0.71 -2.74
N PRO A 19 10.60 0.46 -3.41
CA PRO A 19 9.78 0.81 -4.56
C PRO A 19 9.71 -0.31 -5.60
N GLY A 20 8.51 -0.60 -6.12
CA GLY A 20 8.27 -1.70 -7.06
C GLY A 20 7.83 -3.01 -6.41
N THR A 21 7.84 -3.11 -5.08
CA THR A 21 7.33 -4.29 -4.37
C THR A 21 5.87 -4.58 -4.74
N ARG A 22 5.54 -5.83 -5.03
CA ARG A 22 4.17 -6.24 -5.42
C ARG A 22 3.23 -6.17 -4.23
N LEU A 23 2.03 -5.63 -4.47
CA LEU A 23 0.93 -5.65 -3.51
C LEU A 23 0.03 -6.84 -3.78
N ALA A 24 -0.25 -7.63 -2.76
CA ALA A 24 -1.10 -8.81 -2.85
C ALA A 24 -2.31 -8.75 -1.91
N ALA A 25 -3.48 -9.18 -2.39
CA ALA A 25 -4.65 -9.45 -1.58
C ALA A 25 -5.01 -10.94 -1.73
N ALA A 26 -5.19 -11.65 -0.61
CA ALA A 26 -5.47 -13.09 -0.62
C ALA A 26 -4.54 -13.90 -1.56
N ASN A 27 -3.22 -13.63 -1.50
CA ASN A 27 -2.17 -14.22 -2.34
C ASN A 27 -2.23 -13.93 -3.84
N LYS A 28 -3.08 -12.99 -4.28
CA LYS A 28 -3.14 -12.54 -5.67
C LYS A 28 -2.50 -11.17 -5.81
N GLU A 29 -1.66 -10.98 -6.84
CA GLU A 29 -1.13 -9.66 -7.16
C GLU A 29 -2.24 -8.71 -7.62
N VAL A 30 -2.40 -7.60 -6.89
CA VAL A 30 -3.45 -6.59 -7.12
C VAL A 30 -2.88 -5.21 -7.39
N GLY A 31 -1.58 -5.01 -7.22
CA GLY A 31 -0.96 -3.71 -7.37
C GLY A 31 0.55 -3.72 -7.20
N VAL A 32 1.10 -2.52 -7.10
CA VAL A 32 2.52 -2.26 -6.89
C VAL A 32 2.69 -1.08 -5.94
N LEU A 33 3.61 -1.21 -4.99
CA LEU A 33 4.04 -0.15 -4.11
C LEU A 33 5.02 0.75 -4.88
N THR A 34 4.78 2.06 -4.90
CA THR A 34 5.60 3.02 -5.65
C THR A 34 6.62 3.72 -4.77
N SER A 35 6.27 3.98 -3.52
CA SER A 35 7.15 4.60 -2.53
C SER A 35 6.71 4.21 -1.13
N ALA A 36 7.67 4.06 -0.23
CA ALA A 36 7.43 3.82 1.19
C ALA A 36 8.54 4.47 2.02
N VAL A 37 8.17 4.98 3.18
CA VAL A 37 9.09 5.64 4.11
C VAL A 37 8.62 5.41 5.55
N TYR A 38 9.55 5.24 6.48
CA TYR A 38 9.23 5.29 7.89
C TYR A 38 8.86 6.73 8.30
N SER A 39 7.77 6.90 9.03
CA SER A 39 7.25 8.17 9.51
C SER A 39 7.26 8.17 11.05
N PRO A 40 8.18 8.91 11.69
CA PRO A 40 8.26 8.99 13.15
C PRO A 40 6.96 9.52 13.80
N SER A 41 6.27 10.46 13.14
CA SER A 41 5.01 11.01 13.64
C SER A 41 3.84 10.02 13.60
N LEU A 42 3.88 9.04 12.70
CA LEU A 42 2.91 7.94 12.65
C LEU A 42 3.35 6.73 13.49
N GLY A 43 4.63 6.64 13.87
CA GLY A 43 5.21 5.46 14.51
C GLY A 43 5.19 4.22 13.61
N GLY A 44 5.22 4.42 12.28
CA GLY A 44 5.06 3.35 11.30
C GLY A 44 5.45 3.78 9.88
N ILE A 45 5.17 2.93 8.90
CA ILE A 45 5.50 3.17 7.50
C ILE A 45 4.31 3.84 6.81
N ALA A 46 4.58 4.93 6.10
CA ALA A 46 3.66 5.54 5.15
C ALA A 46 4.11 5.19 3.72
N ALA A 47 3.17 4.86 2.85
CA ALA A 47 3.47 4.44 1.49
C ALA A 47 2.42 4.91 0.47
N LEU A 48 2.80 4.88 -0.79
CA LEU A 48 1.92 5.03 -1.95
C LEU A 48 1.99 3.77 -2.81
N GLY A 49 0.88 3.44 -3.47
CA GLY A 49 0.85 2.33 -4.41
C GLY A 49 -0.32 2.42 -5.39
N TYR A 50 -0.13 1.82 -6.55
CA TYR A 50 -1.22 1.62 -7.51
C TYR A 50 -1.85 0.27 -7.31
N VAL A 51 -3.16 0.24 -7.07
CA VAL A 51 -3.93 -0.99 -6.92
C VAL A 51 -5.10 -1.02 -7.89
N ARG A 52 -5.57 -2.20 -8.27
CA ARG A 52 -6.83 -2.35 -9.03
C ARG A 52 -7.96 -1.66 -8.26
N ALA A 53 -8.85 -0.96 -8.98
CA ALA A 53 -9.92 -0.15 -8.37
C ALA A 53 -10.77 -0.89 -7.33
N VAL A 54 -11.01 -2.20 -7.50
CA VAL A 54 -11.75 -3.04 -6.54
C VAL A 54 -11.07 -3.21 -5.17
N HIS A 55 -9.76 -2.96 -5.09
CA HIS A 55 -8.95 -2.97 -3.87
C HIS A 55 -8.61 -1.55 -3.37
N ALA A 56 -9.04 -0.50 -4.08
CA ALA A 56 -8.82 0.88 -3.69
C ALA A 56 -9.95 1.36 -2.76
N LYS A 57 -10.04 0.79 -1.57
CA LYS A 57 -11.05 1.14 -0.57
C LYS A 57 -10.42 1.23 0.81
N LYS A 58 -10.81 2.24 1.59
CA LYS A 58 -10.28 2.47 2.94
C LYS A 58 -10.51 1.22 3.81
N GLY A 59 -9.49 0.82 4.56
CA GLY A 59 -9.50 -0.38 5.40
C GLY A 59 -9.15 -1.68 4.66
N GLU A 60 -8.95 -1.66 3.34
CA GLU A 60 -8.46 -2.84 2.61
C GLU A 60 -7.05 -3.19 3.07
N ARG A 61 -6.82 -4.48 3.35
CA ARG A 61 -5.51 -5.02 3.74
C ARG A 61 -4.79 -5.65 2.56
N LEU A 62 -3.55 -5.23 2.36
CA LEU A 62 -2.67 -5.66 1.28
C LEU A 62 -1.32 -6.09 1.85
N ARG A 63 -0.67 -7.08 1.26
CA ARG A 63 0.68 -7.50 1.66
C ARG A 63 1.71 -7.02 0.65
N ALA A 64 2.85 -6.55 1.15
CA ALA A 64 4.05 -6.26 0.36
C ALA A 64 5.26 -6.84 1.11
N GLY A 65 5.82 -7.93 0.56
CA GLY A 65 6.78 -8.76 1.30
C GLY A 65 6.15 -9.31 2.58
N ASP A 66 6.84 -9.12 3.70
CA ASP A 66 6.40 -9.58 5.02
C ASP A 66 5.46 -8.59 5.74
N LEU A 67 5.28 -7.38 5.20
CA LEU A 67 4.48 -6.33 5.82
C LEU A 67 3.02 -6.36 5.35
N GLU A 68 2.11 -6.08 6.28
CA GLU A 68 0.70 -5.83 6.01
C GLU A 68 0.44 -4.32 5.99
N PHE A 69 -0.10 -3.84 4.88
CA PHE A 69 -0.51 -2.47 4.66
C PHE A 69 -2.03 -2.35 4.68
N GLU A 70 -2.53 -1.27 5.27
CA GLU A 70 -3.91 -0.84 5.17
C GLU A 70 -4.02 0.33 4.19
N VAL A 71 -5.02 0.30 3.31
CA VAL A 71 -5.41 1.47 2.52
C VAL A 71 -6.07 2.50 3.43
N VAL A 72 -5.41 3.63 3.66
CA VAL A 72 -5.92 4.68 4.56
C VAL A 72 -6.65 5.79 3.82
N ASP A 73 -6.33 5.99 2.54
CA ASP A 73 -6.98 6.98 1.67
C ASP A 73 -6.89 6.56 0.19
N THR A 74 -7.89 6.94 -0.59
CA THR A 74 -8.01 6.65 -2.03
C THR A 74 -7.83 7.88 -2.91
N LYS A 75 -7.67 9.06 -2.30
CA LYS A 75 -7.21 10.28 -2.96
C LYS A 75 -5.88 10.69 -2.32
N PRO A 76 -4.77 10.71 -3.06
CA PRO A 76 -3.59 11.41 -2.58
C PRO A 76 -3.97 12.89 -2.45
N ALA A 77 -3.76 13.46 -1.26
CA ALA A 77 -4.02 14.87 -0.97
C ALA A 77 -3.16 15.79 -1.85
#